data_AF-A0A377DB17-F1
#
_entry.id   AF-A0A377DB17-F1
#
_cell.length_a   1.000
_cell.length_b   1.000
_cell.length_c   1.000
_cell.angle_alpha   90.00
_cell.angle_beta   90.00
_cell.angle_gamma   90.00
#
_symmetry.space_group_name_H-M   'P 1'
#
loop_
_entity.id
_entity.type
_entity.pdbx_description
1 polymer ?
#
loop_
_entity_poly.entity_id
_entity_poly.type
_entity_poly.pdbx_seq_one_letter_code
_entity_poly.pdbx_strand_id
1 'polypeptide(L)'
;MFHLCRVMYLDKEPLFIDSSWIPLSRYPDFDEIYVEGSSTYQLFQERFDTRVVSDKKTIDIFAATRPQAKWLKCELGEPLFRISKIAFDQNDKPVHVSELFCRANRITLTIDNKRH
;
A
#
# COMPACT_ATOMS: atom_id res chain seq x y z
N MET A 1 2.55 -2.32 -16.46
CA MET A 1 2.36 -2.29 -14.99
C MET A 1 2.18 -0.83 -14.62
N PHE A 2 1.10 -0.47 -13.94
CA PHE A 2 0.90 0.87 -13.41
C PHE A 2 1.45 0.92 -11.99
N HIS A 3 2.28 1.93 -11.69
CA HIS A 3 2.89 2.12 -10.38
C HIS A 3 2.35 3.41 -9.75
N LEU A 4 1.60 3.25 -8.67
CA LEU A 4 1.03 4.36 -7.91
C LEU A 4 1.80 4.53 -6.61
N CYS A 5 2.44 5.68 -6.43
CA CYS A 5 3.13 6.03 -5.19
C CYS A 5 2.41 7.20 -4.51
N ARG A 6 2.09 7.05 -3.23
CA ARG A 6 1.33 8.03 -2.44
C ARG A 6 2.01 8.29 -1.11
N VAL A 7 1.97 9.53 -0.64
CA VAL A 7 2.30 9.86 0.75
C VAL A 7 0.99 10.15 1.47
N MET A 8 0.69 9.35 2.48
CA MET A 8 -0.52 9.50 3.30
C MET A 8 -0.19 10.35 4.52
N TYR A 9 -1.04 11.33 4.79
CA TYR A 9 -0.88 12.25 5.90
C TYR A 9 -1.91 11.94 6.99
N LEU A 10 -1.49 12.09 8.24
CA LEU A 10 -2.38 12.28 9.38
C LEU A 10 -2.18 13.72 9.86
N ASP A 11 -3.25 14.50 9.82
CA ASP A 11 -3.22 15.96 9.94
C ASP A 11 -2.27 16.62 8.93
N LYS A 12 -1.06 16.98 9.36
CA LYS A 12 -0.01 17.63 8.52
C LYS A 12 1.31 16.87 8.52
N GLU A 13 1.33 15.70 9.15
CA GLU A 13 2.50 14.84 9.28
C GLU A 13 2.40 13.65 8.33
N PRO A 14 3.44 13.35 7.54
CA PRO A 14 3.45 12.17 6.70
C PRO A 14 3.50 10.92 7.60
N LEU A 15 2.58 9.99 7.35
CA LEU A 15 2.44 8.77 8.13
C LEU A 15 2.92 7.54 7.34
N PHE A 16 2.53 7.45 6.06
CA PHE A 16 2.88 6.32 5.21
C PHE A 16 3.38 6.80 3.84
N ILE A 17 4.34 6.07 3.28
CA ILE A 17 4.56 6.00 1.83
C ILE A 17 3.91 4.69 1.37
N ASP A 18 2.96 4.74 0.46
CA ASP A 18 2.33 3.57 -0.15
C ASP A 18 2.69 3.49 -1.63
N SER A 19 3.38 2.42 -2.01
CA SER A 19 3.71 2.10 -3.40
C SER A 19 2.91 0.87 -3.81
N SER A 20 2.06 1.00 -4.82
CA SER A 20 1.20 -0.06 -5.33
C SER A 20 1.48 -0.34 -6.80
N TRP A 21 1.62 -1.61 -7.16
CA TRP A 21 1.84 -2.06 -8.54
C TRP A 21 0.62 -2.83 -9.04
N ILE A 22 0.03 -2.33 -10.11
CA ILE A 22 -1.26 -2.77 -10.66
C ILE A 22 -1.04 -3.32 -12.08
N PRO A 23 -1.44 -4.58 -12.35
CA PRO A 23 -1.21 -5.20 -13.64
C PRO A 23 -2.22 -4.71 -14.68
N LEU A 24 -1.76 -3.83 -15.59
CA LEU A 24 -2.58 -3.32 -16.70
C LEU A 24 -3.07 -4.41 -17.67
N SER A 25 -2.42 -5.57 -17.71
CA SER A 25 -2.92 -6.72 -18.49
C SER A 25 -4.25 -7.28 -17.96
N ARG A 26 -4.56 -7.04 -16.68
CA ARG A 26 -5.80 -7.44 -16.04
C ARG A 26 -6.78 -6.26 -15.89
N TYR A 27 -6.24 -5.06 -15.73
CA TYR A 27 -6.98 -3.82 -15.57
C TYR A 27 -6.57 -2.85 -16.69
N PRO A 28 -7.01 -3.08 -17.93
CA PRO A 28 -6.68 -2.19 -19.03
C PRO A 28 -7.16 -0.77 -18.71
N ASP A 29 -6.39 0.22 -19.14
CA ASP A 29 -6.67 1.65 -19.02
C ASP A 29 -6.78 2.17 -17.58
N PHE A 30 -6.33 1.38 -16.58
CA PHE A 30 -6.38 1.79 -15.18
C PHE A 30 -5.66 3.13 -14.92
N ASP A 31 -4.56 3.36 -15.62
CA ASP A 31 -3.75 4.58 -15.56
C ASP A 31 -4.43 5.80 -16.18
N GLU A 32 -5.34 5.60 -17.14
CA GLU A 32 -6.12 6.67 -17.74
C GLU A 32 -7.34 7.05 -16.89
N ILE A 33 -7.99 6.05 -16.28
CA ILE A 33 -9.20 6.26 -15.48
C ILE A 33 -8.92 6.63 -14.02
N TYR A 34 -7.70 6.39 -13.53
CA TYR A 34 -7.34 6.71 -12.16
C TYR A 34 -7.25 8.23 -11.97
N VAL A 35 -7.97 8.73 -10.97
CA VAL A 35 -7.92 10.13 -10.54
C VAL A 35 -7.21 10.21 -9.19
N GLU A 36 -6.29 11.17 -9.05
CA GLU A 36 -5.51 11.37 -7.83
C GLU A 36 -6.41 11.46 -6.58
N GLY A 37 -6.04 10.74 -5.53
CA GLY A 37 -6.79 10.68 -4.27
C GLY A 37 -7.95 9.67 -4.27
N SER A 38 -8.31 9.08 -5.41
CA SER A 38 -9.40 8.11 -5.49
C SER A 38 -9.04 6.78 -4.84
N SER A 39 -10.05 6.09 -4.31
CA SER A 39 -9.90 4.74 -3.78
C SER A 39 -9.67 3.73 -4.90
N THR A 40 -8.49 3.11 -4.93
CA THR A 40 -8.18 2.07 -5.92
C THR A 40 -9.11 0.85 -5.78
N TYR A 41 -9.56 0.53 -4.57
CA TYR A 41 -10.44 -0.63 -4.32
C TYR A 41 -11.84 -0.39 -4.87
N GLN A 42 -12.34 0.83 -4.72
CA GLN A 42 -13.61 1.23 -5.33
C GLN A 42 -13.51 1.20 -6.85
N LEU A 43 -12.41 1.70 -7.41
CA LEU A 43 -12.17 1.67 -8.86
C LEU A 43 -12.11 0.23 -9.41
N PHE A 44 -11.42 -0.69 -8.72
CA PHE A 44 -11.42 -2.11 -9.07
C PHE A 44 -12.84 -2.71 -9.11
N GLN A 45 -13.65 -2.39 -8.10
CA GLN A 45 -15.01 -2.90 -8.00
C GLN A 45 -15.92 -2.34 -9.09
N GLU A 46 -15.92 -1.02 -9.28
CA GLU A 46 -16.86 -0.34 -10.18
C GLU A 46 -16.53 -0.54 -11.67
N ARG A 47 -15.24 -0.62 -12.02
CA ARG A 47 -14.79 -0.66 -13.43
C ARG A 47 -14.41 -2.05 -13.93
N PHE A 48 -14.05 -2.96 -13.03
CA PHE A 48 -13.49 -4.26 -13.39
C PHE A 48 -14.17 -5.44 -12.67
N ASP A 49 -15.29 -5.21 -11.98
CA ASP A 49 -16.02 -6.20 -11.16
C ASP A 49 -15.08 -7.01 -10.25
N THR A 50 -14.02 -6.37 -9.76
CA THR A 50 -12.98 -6.98 -8.95
C THR A 50 -13.13 -6.49 -7.52
N ARG A 51 -13.50 -7.40 -6.61
CA ARG A 51 -13.62 -7.12 -5.18
C ARG A 51 -12.40 -7.68 -4.49
N VAL A 52 -11.62 -6.83 -3.81
CA VAL A 52 -10.53 -7.29 -2.95
C VAL A 52 -11.15 -7.89 -1.68
N VAL A 53 -10.97 -9.18 -1.46
CA VAL A 53 -11.61 -9.91 -0.34
C VAL A 53 -10.62 -10.36 0.73
N SER A 54 -9.34 -10.47 0.39
CA SER A 54 -8.30 -10.87 1.32
C SER A 54 -6.96 -10.28 0.93
N ASP A 55 -6.03 -10.30 1.88
CA ASP A 55 -4.65 -9.93 1.63
C ASP A 55 -3.68 -10.77 2.47
N LYS A 56 -2.46 -10.93 1.95
CA LYS A 56 -1.32 -11.46 2.69
C LYS A 56 -0.34 -10.33 2.92
N LYS A 57 0.02 -10.09 4.18
CA LYS A 57 1.00 -9.08 4.58
C LYS A 57 2.27 -9.74 5.14
N THR A 58 3.41 -9.19 4.77
CA THR A 58 4.71 -9.47 5.36
C THR A 58 5.23 -8.18 5.98
N ILE A 59 5.72 -8.24 7.21
CA ILE A 59 6.20 -7.07 7.95
C ILE A 59 7.69 -7.25 8.23
N ASP A 60 8.49 -6.31 7.75
CA ASP A 60 9.95 -6.23 7.95
C ASP A 60 10.33 -4.89 8.59
N ILE A 61 11.58 -4.78 9.04
CA ILE A 61 12.19 -3.50 9.43
C ILE A 61 13.27 -3.12 8.42
N PHE A 62 13.24 -1.87 7.96
CA PHE A 62 14.22 -1.30 7.04
C PHE A 62 14.79 0.01 7.58
N ALA A 63 16.05 0.29 7.23
CA ALA A 63 16.64 1.60 7.48
C ALA A 63 16.16 2.59 6.40
N ALA A 64 15.66 3.76 6.79
CA ALA A 64 15.16 4.76 5.86
C ALA A 64 16.23 5.16 4.84
N THR A 65 15.90 5.08 3.55
CA THR A 65 16.73 5.63 2.47
C THR A 65 16.55 7.14 2.34
N ARG A 66 17.40 7.83 1.57
CA ARG A 66 17.29 9.29 1.36
C ARG A 66 15.89 9.72 0.83
N PRO A 67 15.29 9.05 -0.18
CA PRO A 67 13.94 9.40 -0.62
C PRO A 67 12.88 9.19 0.46
N GLN A 68 12.92 8.05 1.17
CA GLN A 68 11.96 7.74 2.24
C GLN A 68 12.07 8.74 3.39
N ALA A 69 13.29 9.07 3.82
CA ALA A 69 13.56 10.06 4.86
C ALA A 69 13.00 11.44 4.50
N LYS A 70 13.16 11.86 3.24
CA LYS A 70 12.57 13.11 2.73
C LYS A 70 11.04 13.10 2.78
N TRP A 71 10.41 12.03 2.31
CA TRP A 71 8.94 11.95 2.24
C TRP A 71 8.29 11.74 3.61
N LEU A 72 8.89 10.95 4.49
CA LEU A 72 8.41 10.70 5.86
C LEU A 72 8.88 11.74 6.88
N LYS A 73 9.66 12.75 6.45
CA LYS A 73 10.27 13.76 7.33
C LYS A 73 10.94 13.11 8.54
N CYS A 74 11.80 12.14 8.26
CA CYS A 74 12.52 11.35 9.26
C CYS A 74 14.03 11.38 8.98
N GLU A 75 14.82 10.81 9.88
CA GLU A 75 16.28 10.76 9.68
C GLU A 75 16.68 9.68 8.67
N LEU A 76 17.81 9.89 7.98
CA LEU A 76 18.41 8.85 7.15
C LEU A 76 18.82 7.69 8.05
N GLY A 77 18.40 6.47 7.70
CA GLY A 77 18.67 5.28 8.49
C GLY A 77 17.69 5.04 9.64
N GLU A 78 16.73 5.95 9.90
CA GLU A 78 15.71 5.73 10.93
C GLU A 78 14.93 4.42 10.64
N PRO A 79 14.66 3.58 11.66
CA PRO A 79 13.91 2.34 11.46
C PRO A 79 12.48 2.60 10.96
N LEU A 80 12.16 1.99 9.82
CA LEU A 80 10.84 1.98 9.23
C LEU A 80 10.27 0.56 9.30
N PHE A 81 8.97 0.44 9.58
CA PHE A 81 8.25 -0.74 9.15
C PHE A 81 8.15 -0.73 7.62
N ARG A 82 8.45 -1.87 7.00
CA ARG A 82 8.05 -2.18 5.62
C ARG A 82 6.95 -3.22 5.67
N ILE A 83 5.78 -2.89 5.15
CA ILE A 83 4.66 -3.83 5.03
C ILE A 83 4.45 -4.13 3.55
N SER A 84 4.90 -5.30 3.11
CA SER A 84 4.62 -5.80 1.77
C SER A 84 3.28 -6.53 1.78
N LYS A 85 2.43 -6.27 0.78
CA LYS A 85 1.08 -6.81 0.68
C LYS A 85 0.84 -7.41 -0.70
N ILE A 86 0.18 -8.55 -0.74
CA ILE A 86 -0.48 -9.06 -1.95
C ILE A 86 -1.97 -9.12 -1.66
N ALA A 87 -2.77 -8.42 -2.46
CA ALA A 87 -4.22 -8.40 -2.34
C ALA A 87 -4.84 -9.41 -3.32
N PHE A 88 -5.87 -10.13 -2.90
CA PHE A 88 -6.55 -11.16 -3.70
C PHE A 88 -8.02 -10.81 -3.91
N ASP A 89 -8.54 -11.18 -5.07
CA ASP A 89 -9.94 -10.97 -5.43
C ASP A 89 -10.85 -12.12 -4.98
N GLN A 90 -12.14 -12.00 -5.28
CA GLN A 90 -13.15 -13.03 -5.02
C GLN A 90 -12.89 -14.39 -5.72
N ASN A 91 -11.93 -14.47 -6.64
CA ASN A 91 -11.56 -15.67 -7.39
C ASN A 91 -10.14 -16.18 -7.02
N ASP A 92 -9.59 -15.72 -5.90
CA ASP A 92 -8.23 -16.03 -5.43
C ASP A 92 -7.11 -15.62 -6.41
N LYS A 93 -7.36 -14.59 -7.23
CA LYS A 93 -6.37 -14.03 -8.16
C LYS A 93 -5.75 -12.75 -7.59
N PRO A 94 -4.41 -12.59 -7.66
CA PRO A 94 -3.74 -11.37 -7.24
C PRO A 94 -4.28 -10.13 -7.98
N VAL A 95 -4.69 -9.11 -7.23
CA VAL A 95 -5.19 -7.83 -7.72
C VAL A 95 -4.04 -6.85 -7.89
N HIS A 96 -3.31 -6.60 -6.82
CA HIS A 96 -2.11 -5.74 -6.83
C HIS A 96 -1.16 -6.22 -5.74
N VAL A 97 0.09 -5.81 -5.88
CA VAL A 97 1.08 -5.86 -4.81
C VAL A 97 1.34 -4.46 -4.33
N SER A 98 1.64 -4.28 -3.04
CA SER A 98 2.04 -2.99 -2.51
C SER A 98 3.12 -3.09 -1.45
N GLU A 99 3.86 -2.01 -1.26
CA GLU A 99 4.79 -1.81 -0.16
C GLU A 99 4.43 -0.51 0.54
N LEU A 100 4.25 -0.61 1.85
CA LEU A 100 3.98 0.51 2.73
C LEU A 100 5.19 0.73 3.63
N PHE A 101 5.71 1.95 3.67
CA PHE A 101 6.77 2.37 4.57
C PHE A 101 6.28 3.40 5.56
N CYS A 102 6.67 3.23 6.81
CA CYS A 102 6.27 4.14 7.88
C CYS A 102 7.21 4.04 9.08
N ARG A 103 7.35 5.15 9.80
CA ARG A 103 8.31 5.25 10.90
C ARG A 103 7.90 4.32 12.04
N ALA A 104 8.79 3.41 12.44
CA ALA A 104 8.46 2.36 13.40
C ALA A 104 8.09 2.91 14.79
N ASN A 105 8.58 4.10 15.14
CA ASN A 105 8.29 4.79 16.38
C ASN A 105 6.96 5.59 16.39
N ARG A 106 6.23 5.66 15.27
CA ARG A 106 4.98 6.45 15.15
C ARG A 106 3.71 5.61 15.07
N ILE A 107 3.83 4.28 15.02
CA ILE A 107 2.72 3.36 14.78
C ILE A 107 2.90 2.07 15.56
N THR A 108 1.77 1.48 15.92
CA THR A 108 1.70 0.15 16.53
C THR A 108 0.90 -0.74 15.61
N LEU A 109 1.41 -1.94 15.34
CA LEU A 109 0.70 -2.97 14.60
C LEU A 109 0.15 -3.98 15.60
N THR A 110 -1.16 -4.19 15.57
CA THR A 110 -1.85 -5.16 16.43
C THR A 110 -2.38 -6.30 15.57
N ILE A 111 -2.12 -7.53 15.99
CA ILE A 111 -2.67 -8.74 15.39
C ILE A 111 -3.58 -9.37 16.43
N ASP A 112 -4.88 -9.41 16.15
CA ASP A 112 -5.87 -10.11 16.97
C ASP A 112 -6.24 -11.43 16.30
N ASN A 113 -5.86 -12.54 16.95
CA ASN A 113 -6.14 -13.90 16.49
C ASN A 113 -7.07 -14.57 17.50
N LYS A 114 -8.31 -14.82 17.12
CA LYS A 114 -9.23 -15.63 17.92
C LYS A 114 -8.97 -17.11 17.64
N ARG A 115 -8.55 -17.85 18.67
CA ARG A 115 -8.44 -19.32 18.63
C ARG A 115 -9.76 -19.91 19.14
N HIS A 116 -10.34 -20.82 18.36
CA HIS A 116 -11.46 -21.66 18.78
C HIS A 116 -10.96 -22.90 19.51
#